data_AF-A0A0F3MN15-F1
#
_entry.id   AF-A0A0F3MN15-F1
#
_cell.length_a   1.000
_cell.length_b   1.000
_cell.length_c   1.000
_cell.angle_alpha   90.00
_cell.angle_beta   90.00
_cell.angle_gamma   90.00
#
_symmetry.space_group_name_H-M   'P 1'
#
loop_
_entity.id
_entity.type
_entity.pdbx_description
1 polymer ?
#
loop_
_entity_poly.entity_id
_entity_poly.type
_entity_poly.pdbx_seq_one_letter_code
_entity_poly.pdbx_strand_id
1 'polypeptide(L)'
;MIRDGGTYKPYAFGHEAKMMLGKTPSDIEAKRPLKDGVIADFKGAEEMIKHFIHSVHNRKSFAGPMIIICVPSGSTPVERRAIQEAAESAGGREVFLIEETMAAAIGAGLPVTSPTGSMIVEIGGGTTQVAVLSLGGVVCSRSVRVGGDKMDEAILSYIKRYHNLAIGDPTAERIKKEIATAYFSPNTEAKTMPIKGLDLTNGIPKEIIISEQQIAESLIEIINQIIEAIKATLECTPPELCADIADRGILLSGGGSLTRDLPLVLKKATQLPVLIAEKPLFCVVLGCGKILEDFGKFKHVLFKQH
;
A
#
# COMPACT_ATOMS: atom_id res chain seq x y z
N MET A 1 -4.27 11.53 18.68
CA MET A 1 -5.32 12.39 19.26
C MET A 1 -5.14 12.46 20.76
N ILE A 2 -5.49 13.58 21.41
CA ILE A 2 -5.52 13.75 22.86
C ILE A 2 -6.94 14.05 23.31
N ARG A 3 -7.36 13.51 24.46
CA ARG A 3 -8.67 13.79 25.05
C ARG A 3 -8.63 15.11 25.84
N ASP A 4 -9.42 16.09 25.40
CA ASP A 4 -9.56 17.40 26.05
C ASP A 4 -11.04 17.78 26.16
N GLY A 5 -11.55 17.92 27.39
CA GLY A 5 -12.94 18.33 27.65
C GLY A 5 -14.02 17.46 27.01
N GLY A 6 -13.76 16.17 26.76
CA GLY A 6 -14.68 15.25 26.06
C GLY A 6 -14.56 15.25 24.54
N THR A 7 -13.68 16.09 23.97
CA THR A 7 -13.36 16.12 22.54
C THR A 7 -11.95 15.61 22.27
N TYR A 8 -11.76 14.91 21.15
CA TYR A 8 -10.44 14.51 20.69
C TYR A 8 -9.84 15.60 19.81
N LYS A 9 -8.66 16.10 20.19
CA LYS A 9 -7.86 17.05 19.39
C LYS A 9 -6.65 16.37 18.75
N PRO A 10 -6.21 16.78 17.55
CA PRO A 10 -4.95 16.31 16.99
C PRO A 10 -3.77 16.63 17.91
N TYR A 11 -2.84 15.67 18.05
CA TYR A 11 -1.67 15.78 18.92
C TYR A 11 -0.36 15.73 18.13
N ALA A 12 -0.24 14.74 17.25
CA ALA A 12 0.88 14.57 16.33
C ALA A 12 0.38 13.94 15.02
N PHE A 13 1.14 14.10 13.93
CA PHE A 13 0.86 13.54 12.61
C PHE A 13 2.09 12.84 12.03
N GLY A 14 1.89 12.00 11.02
CA GLY A 14 2.99 11.38 10.26
C GLY A 14 3.92 10.50 11.10
N HIS A 15 5.23 10.68 10.92
CA HIS A 15 6.25 9.84 11.56
C HIS A 15 6.19 9.91 13.09
N GLU A 16 5.97 11.10 13.65
CA GLU A 16 5.86 11.30 15.10
C GLU A 16 4.68 10.50 15.68
N ALA A 17 3.50 10.56 15.03
CA ALA A 17 2.35 9.77 15.43
C ALA A 17 2.60 8.25 15.28
N LYS A 18 3.32 7.83 14.23
CA LYS A 18 3.70 6.42 14.03
C LYS A 18 4.57 5.90 15.18
N MET A 19 5.51 6.71 15.68
CA MET A 19 6.39 6.34 16.80
C MET A 19 5.65 6.09 18.12
N MET A 20 4.43 6.63 18.26
CA MET A 20 3.57 6.47 19.43
C MET A 20 2.74 5.18 19.41
N LEU A 21 2.60 4.48 18.26
CA LEU A 21 1.78 3.28 18.15
C LEU A 21 2.24 2.19 19.14
N GLY A 22 1.28 1.68 19.94
CA GLY A 22 1.53 0.69 20.99
C GLY A 22 2.22 1.22 22.24
N LYS A 23 2.43 2.54 22.36
CA LYS A 23 3.13 3.20 23.48
C LYS A 23 2.35 4.35 24.11
N THR A 24 1.08 4.53 23.73
CA THR A 24 0.28 5.66 24.20
C THR A 24 -0.24 5.43 25.62
N PRO A 25 -0.22 6.45 26.51
CA PRO A 25 -0.99 6.44 27.75
C PRO A 25 -2.50 6.47 27.48
N SER A 26 -3.33 6.28 28.50
CA SER A 26 -4.80 6.19 28.38
C SER A 26 -5.48 7.38 27.70
N ASP A 27 -4.88 8.58 27.79
CA ASP A 27 -5.47 9.83 27.29
C ASP A 27 -5.01 10.20 25.86
N ILE A 28 -4.09 9.40 25.29
CA ILE A 28 -3.58 9.58 23.94
C ILE A 28 -3.97 8.36 23.11
N GLU A 29 -4.46 8.59 21.91
CA GLU A 29 -4.80 7.54 20.97
C GLU A 29 -4.07 7.76 19.65
N ALA A 30 -3.22 6.80 19.27
CA ALA A 30 -2.56 6.78 17.97
C ALA A 30 -3.39 5.93 17.00
N LYS A 31 -3.80 6.52 15.87
CA LYS A 31 -4.67 5.88 14.87
C LYS A 31 -4.07 5.91 13.48
N ARG A 32 -4.43 4.91 12.68
CA ARG A 32 -4.27 4.91 11.23
C ARG A 32 -5.65 5.08 10.60
N PRO A 33 -6.04 6.30 10.17
CA PRO A 33 -7.40 6.55 9.70
C PRO A 33 -7.70 5.92 8.33
N LEU A 34 -6.66 5.54 7.59
CA LEU A 34 -6.75 4.76 6.36
C LEU A 34 -6.36 3.30 6.65
N LYS A 35 -7.24 2.36 6.31
CA LYS A 35 -7.02 0.92 6.51
C LYS A 35 -7.65 0.14 5.35
N ASP A 36 -6.98 -0.90 4.87
CA ASP A 36 -7.46 -1.75 3.76
C ASP A 36 -7.86 -0.97 2.50
N GLY A 37 -7.17 0.14 2.21
CA GLY A 37 -7.47 1.02 1.07
C GLY A 37 -8.69 1.90 1.24
N VAL A 38 -9.33 1.92 2.41
CA VAL A 38 -10.53 2.71 2.68
C VAL A 38 -10.34 3.65 3.86
N ILE A 39 -11.21 4.66 3.96
CA ILE A 39 -11.28 5.53 5.13
C ILE A 39 -12.00 4.76 6.25
N ALA A 40 -11.25 4.38 7.29
CA ALA A 40 -11.79 3.73 8.48
C ALA A 40 -12.23 4.73 9.57
N ASP A 41 -11.62 5.92 9.58
CA ASP A 41 -11.99 7.04 10.47
C ASP A 41 -12.03 8.33 9.65
N PHE A 42 -13.25 8.78 9.27
CA PHE A 42 -13.44 9.96 8.43
C PHE A 42 -12.85 11.22 9.06
N LYS A 43 -13.11 11.45 10.35
CA LYS A 43 -12.60 12.63 11.04
C LYS A 43 -11.09 12.61 11.14
N GLY A 44 -10.51 11.45 11.47
CA GLY A 44 -9.06 11.27 11.51
C GLY A 44 -8.41 11.46 10.14
N ALA A 45 -9.02 10.96 9.06
CA ALA A 45 -8.53 11.09 7.70
C ALA A 45 -8.59 12.54 7.22
N GLU A 46 -9.70 13.23 7.46
CA GLU A 46 -9.87 14.65 7.11
C GLU A 46 -8.82 15.53 7.79
N GLU A 47 -8.61 15.38 9.09
CA GLU A 47 -7.58 16.14 9.83
C GLU A 47 -6.18 15.82 9.32
N MET A 48 -5.90 14.55 8.97
CA MET A 48 -4.62 14.14 8.40
C MET A 48 -4.38 14.76 7.01
N ILE A 49 -5.38 14.72 6.13
CA ILE A 49 -5.33 15.30 4.78
C ILE A 49 -5.13 16.82 4.88
N LYS A 50 -5.92 17.50 5.72
CA LYS A 50 -5.77 18.95 6.00
C LYS A 50 -4.36 19.28 6.48
N HIS A 51 -3.83 18.50 7.43
CA HIS A 51 -2.48 18.71 7.94
C HIS A 51 -1.42 18.63 6.85
N PHE A 52 -1.44 17.57 6.02
CA PHE A 52 -0.42 17.37 4.98
C PHE A 52 -0.54 18.37 3.82
N ILE A 53 -1.75 18.81 3.45
CA ILE A 53 -1.92 19.88 2.47
C ILE A 53 -1.36 21.19 3.03
N HIS A 54 -1.71 21.55 4.27
CA HIS A 54 -1.24 22.79 4.89
C HIS A 54 0.26 22.82 5.16
N SER A 55 0.90 21.66 5.41
CA SER A 55 2.33 21.61 5.70
C SER A 55 3.20 21.92 4.48
N VAL A 56 2.68 21.73 3.27
CA VAL A 56 3.40 21.99 2.01
C VAL A 56 2.88 23.22 1.24
N HIS A 57 1.65 23.68 1.53
CA HIS A 57 1.06 24.80 0.81
C HIS A 57 1.56 26.17 1.34
N ASN A 58 2.15 26.97 0.45
CA ASN A 58 2.60 28.32 0.77
C ASN A 58 1.42 29.31 0.81
N ARG A 59 0.92 29.60 2.03
CA ARG A 59 -0.24 30.47 2.33
C ARG A 59 -0.13 31.94 1.88
N LYS A 60 0.96 32.33 1.20
CA LYS A 60 1.11 33.68 0.62
C LYS A 60 0.23 33.91 -0.61
N SER A 61 -0.30 32.85 -1.23
CA SER A 61 -1.25 32.93 -2.35
C SER A 61 -2.68 32.83 -1.84
N PHE A 62 -3.57 33.74 -2.28
CA PHE A 62 -5.00 33.69 -1.99
C PHE A 62 -5.76 32.63 -2.84
N ALA A 63 -5.06 31.89 -3.71
CA ALA A 63 -5.66 30.87 -4.56
C ALA A 63 -5.43 29.46 -3.98
N GLY A 64 -6.52 28.72 -3.76
CA GLY A 64 -6.46 27.31 -3.38
C GLY A 64 -5.80 26.45 -4.47
N PRO A 65 -5.02 25.42 -4.10
CA PRO A 65 -4.29 24.60 -5.06
C PRO A 65 -5.21 23.66 -5.85
N MET A 66 -4.74 23.23 -7.02
CA MET A 66 -5.24 22.02 -7.68
C MET A 66 -4.63 20.81 -6.98
N ILE A 67 -5.45 19.80 -6.69
CA ILE A 67 -5.04 18.59 -5.96
C ILE A 67 -5.46 17.38 -6.79
N ILE A 68 -4.54 16.42 -6.95
CA ILE A 68 -4.83 15.09 -7.50
C ILE A 68 -4.66 14.08 -6.36
N ILE A 69 -5.68 13.26 -6.14
CA ILE A 69 -5.67 12.21 -5.11
C ILE A 69 -5.87 10.85 -5.76
N CYS A 70 -4.98 9.92 -5.42
CA CYS A 70 -5.14 8.54 -5.84
C CYS A 70 -6.17 7.83 -4.97
N VAL A 71 -7.03 7.05 -5.62
CA VAL A 71 -8.01 6.19 -4.97
C VAL A 71 -7.86 4.77 -5.47
N PRO A 72 -8.07 3.75 -4.61
CA PRO A 72 -8.12 2.38 -5.06
C PRO A 72 -9.20 2.12 -6.10
N SER A 73 -8.88 1.21 -7.02
CA SER A 73 -9.84 0.71 -8.02
C SER A 73 -11.06 0.02 -7.42
N GLY A 74 -10.95 -0.51 -6.21
CA GLY A 74 -12.06 -1.08 -5.46
C GLY A 74 -12.87 -0.08 -4.62
N SER A 75 -12.50 1.20 -4.58
CA SER A 75 -13.19 2.17 -3.72
C SER A 75 -14.60 2.47 -4.23
N THR A 76 -15.57 2.47 -3.32
CA THR A 76 -16.96 2.82 -3.61
C THR A 76 -17.10 4.30 -3.97
N PRO A 77 -18.16 4.70 -4.69
CA PRO A 77 -18.45 6.11 -4.96
C PRO A 77 -18.52 6.97 -3.68
N VAL A 78 -19.05 6.42 -2.59
CA VAL A 78 -19.15 7.12 -1.29
C VAL A 78 -17.76 7.40 -0.70
N GLU A 79 -16.86 6.42 -0.73
CA GLU A 79 -15.47 6.59 -0.25
C GLU A 79 -14.71 7.60 -1.11
N ARG A 80 -14.84 7.51 -2.44
CA ARG A 80 -14.24 8.47 -3.40
C ARG A 80 -14.73 9.89 -3.15
N ARG A 81 -16.03 10.06 -2.91
CA ARG A 81 -16.65 11.36 -2.61
C ARG A 81 -16.11 11.94 -1.30
N ALA A 82 -16.03 11.14 -0.25
CA ALA A 82 -15.52 11.58 1.05
C ALA A 82 -14.04 12.01 0.99
N ILE A 83 -13.21 11.27 0.24
CA ILE A 83 -11.80 11.66 -0.01
C ILE A 83 -11.75 13.02 -0.72
N GLN A 84 -12.58 13.21 -1.74
CA GLN A 84 -12.64 14.45 -2.50
C GLN A 84 -13.08 15.62 -1.62
N GLU A 85 -14.14 15.45 -0.82
CA GLU A 85 -14.67 16.47 0.08
C GLU A 85 -13.68 16.86 1.19
N ALA A 86 -12.92 15.90 1.72
CA ALA A 86 -11.87 16.18 2.70
C ALA A 86 -10.78 17.10 2.12
N ALA A 87 -10.41 16.90 0.85
CA ALA A 87 -9.43 17.72 0.17
C ALA A 87 -9.96 19.10 -0.25
N GLU A 88 -11.23 19.18 -0.69
CA GLU A 88 -11.92 20.44 -0.94
C GLU A 88 -12.00 21.27 0.36
N SER A 89 -12.38 20.63 1.48
CA SER A 89 -12.45 21.24 2.81
C SER A 89 -11.07 21.64 3.38
N ALA A 90 -9.99 21.06 2.85
CA ALA A 90 -8.62 21.45 3.15
C ALA A 90 -8.12 22.65 2.32
N GLY A 91 -8.99 23.28 1.52
CA GLY A 91 -8.67 24.45 0.70
C GLY A 91 -8.34 24.12 -0.75
N GLY A 92 -8.55 22.87 -1.20
CA GLY A 92 -8.40 22.49 -2.60
C GLY A 92 -9.44 23.19 -3.47
N ARG A 93 -8.98 23.92 -4.50
CA ARG A 93 -9.86 24.61 -5.46
C ARG A 93 -10.40 23.65 -6.52
N GLU A 94 -9.53 22.80 -7.03
CA GLU A 94 -9.88 21.76 -7.99
C GLU A 94 -9.29 20.44 -7.51
N VAL A 95 -10.15 19.53 -7.08
CA VAL A 95 -9.76 18.20 -6.66
C VAL A 95 -10.13 17.20 -7.74
N PHE A 96 -9.15 16.44 -8.20
CA PHE A 96 -9.31 15.34 -9.15
C PHE A 96 -8.91 14.03 -8.48
N LEU A 97 -9.58 12.96 -8.88
CA LEU A 97 -9.26 11.60 -8.49
C LEU A 97 -8.58 10.87 -9.66
N ILE A 98 -7.72 9.93 -9.32
CA ILE A 98 -7.10 9.00 -10.26
C ILE A 98 -7.04 7.60 -9.65
N GLU A 99 -7.20 6.59 -10.49
CA GLU A 99 -6.98 5.19 -10.12
C GLU A 99 -5.52 4.95 -9.70
N GLU A 100 -5.31 4.33 -8.53
CA GLU A 100 -3.97 4.13 -7.94
C GLU A 100 -3.02 3.40 -8.89
N THR A 101 -3.52 2.34 -9.54
CA THR A 101 -2.75 1.56 -10.54
C THR A 101 -2.38 2.36 -11.78
N MET A 102 -3.25 3.28 -12.22
CA MET A 102 -2.94 4.18 -13.35
C MET A 102 -1.84 5.17 -12.97
N ALA A 103 -1.95 5.79 -11.79
CA ALA A 103 -0.91 6.68 -11.27
C ALA A 103 0.42 5.94 -11.10
N ALA A 104 0.40 4.75 -10.49
CA ALA A 104 1.58 3.91 -10.31
C ALA A 104 2.24 3.57 -11.64
N ALA A 105 1.47 3.21 -12.67
CA ALA A 105 1.98 2.87 -13.98
C ALA A 105 2.62 4.07 -14.70
N ILE A 106 1.99 5.25 -14.64
CA ILE A 106 2.56 6.50 -15.18
C ILE A 106 3.88 6.84 -14.46
N GLY A 107 3.91 6.72 -13.13
CA GLY A 107 5.11 6.96 -12.34
C GLY A 107 6.24 5.99 -12.66
N ALA A 108 5.90 4.71 -12.85
CA ALA A 108 6.83 3.66 -13.24
C ALA A 108 7.28 3.71 -14.71
N GLY A 109 6.69 4.59 -15.53
CA GLY A 109 7.08 4.80 -16.92
C GLY A 109 6.49 3.80 -17.90
N LEU A 110 5.42 3.10 -17.53
CA LEU A 110 4.70 2.23 -18.46
C LEU A 110 3.99 3.05 -19.56
N PRO A 111 3.91 2.54 -20.80
CA PRO A 111 3.30 3.24 -21.93
C PRO A 111 1.76 3.15 -21.89
N VAL A 112 1.15 3.66 -20.82
CA VAL A 112 -0.29 3.48 -20.53
C VAL A 112 -1.23 4.07 -21.57
N THR A 113 -0.79 5.08 -22.33
CA THR A 113 -1.58 5.72 -23.41
C THR A 113 -1.39 5.07 -24.78
N SER A 114 -0.47 4.10 -24.90
CA SER A 114 -0.26 3.37 -26.16
C SER A 114 -1.28 2.23 -26.30
N PRO A 115 -1.58 1.75 -27.53
CA PRO A 115 -2.40 0.58 -27.78
C PRO A 115 -1.61 -0.71 -27.48
N THR A 116 -1.04 -0.82 -26.28
CA THR A 116 -0.26 -1.98 -25.84
C THR A 116 -0.61 -2.32 -24.40
N GLY A 117 -0.82 -3.61 -24.11
CA GLY A 117 -1.06 -4.12 -22.78
C GLY A 117 0.10 -3.82 -21.83
N SER A 118 -0.21 -3.16 -20.72
CA SER A 118 0.73 -2.93 -19.62
C SER A 118 0.14 -3.48 -18.33
N MET A 119 0.75 -4.50 -17.75
CA MET A 119 0.32 -5.06 -16.48
C MET A 119 1.12 -4.51 -15.32
N ILE A 120 0.41 -4.01 -14.30
CA ILE A 120 0.99 -3.53 -13.05
C ILE A 120 0.36 -4.24 -11.85
N VAL A 121 1.19 -4.59 -10.87
CA VAL A 121 0.78 -5.10 -9.56
C VAL A 121 1.33 -4.17 -8.50
N GLU A 122 0.46 -3.39 -7.89
CA GLU A 122 0.81 -2.50 -6.80
C GLU A 122 0.48 -3.15 -5.46
N ILE A 123 1.49 -3.36 -4.62
CA ILE A 123 1.33 -3.96 -3.29
C ILE A 123 1.58 -2.88 -2.25
N GLY A 124 0.48 -2.30 -1.76
CA GLY A 124 0.46 -1.27 -0.74
C GLY A 124 0.48 -1.81 0.69
N GLY A 125 0.11 -0.95 1.64
CA GLY A 125 -0.07 -1.34 3.05
C GLY A 125 -1.33 -2.19 3.23
N GLY A 126 -2.50 -1.66 2.87
CA GLY A 126 -3.78 -2.34 3.10
C GLY A 126 -4.30 -3.18 1.93
N THR A 127 -3.81 -2.94 0.72
CA THR A 127 -4.34 -3.55 -0.50
C THR A 127 -3.25 -3.96 -1.47
N THR A 128 -3.61 -4.90 -2.34
CA THR A 128 -2.89 -5.21 -3.57
C THR A 128 -3.84 -4.94 -4.71
N GLN A 129 -3.39 -4.13 -5.67
CA GLN A 129 -4.14 -3.81 -6.87
C GLN A 129 -3.41 -4.33 -8.09
N VAL A 130 -4.13 -5.09 -8.90
CA VAL A 130 -3.64 -5.63 -10.16
C VAL A 130 -4.43 -4.96 -11.27
N ALA A 131 -3.75 -4.43 -12.28
CA ALA A 131 -4.42 -3.85 -13.44
C ALA A 131 -3.68 -4.14 -14.74
N VAL A 132 -4.47 -4.28 -15.81
CA VAL A 132 -4.00 -4.23 -17.20
C VAL A 132 -4.51 -2.94 -17.81
N LEU A 133 -3.56 -2.15 -18.35
CA LEU A 133 -3.79 -0.82 -18.87
C LEU A 133 -3.49 -0.78 -20.37
N SER A 134 -4.28 0.01 -21.11
CA SER A 134 -4.07 0.30 -22.53
C SER A 134 -4.87 1.55 -22.92
N LEU A 135 -4.38 2.36 -23.86
CA LEU A 135 -5.09 3.54 -24.39
C LEU A 135 -5.59 4.53 -23.32
N GLY A 136 -4.87 4.68 -22.21
CA GLY A 136 -5.23 5.56 -21.11
C GLY A 136 -6.38 5.04 -20.24
N GLY A 137 -6.82 3.80 -20.48
CA GLY A 137 -7.88 3.14 -19.74
C GLY A 137 -7.39 1.94 -18.93
N VAL A 138 -8.18 1.59 -17.91
CA VAL A 138 -8.07 0.31 -17.20
C VAL A 138 -8.91 -0.71 -17.95
N VAL A 139 -8.28 -1.72 -18.54
CA VAL A 139 -8.98 -2.77 -19.29
C VAL A 139 -9.52 -3.83 -18.33
N CYS A 140 -8.68 -4.25 -17.40
CA CYS A 140 -9.04 -5.18 -16.35
C CYS A 140 -8.37 -4.75 -15.05
N SER A 141 -9.07 -4.83 -13.93
CA SER A 141 -8.49 -4.60 -12.62
C SER A 141 -9.10 -5.48 -11.56
N ARG A 142 -8.32 -5.72 -10.52
CA ARG A 142 -8.76 -6.41 -9.30
C ARG A 142 -8.04 -5.79 -8.11
N SER A 143 -8.80 -5.57 -7.05
CA SER A 143 -8.26 -5.09 -5.77
C SER A 143 -8.59 -6.12 -4.69
N VAL A 144 -7.58 -6.52 -3.92
CA VAL A 144 -7.73 -7.41 -2.76
C VAL A 144 -7.20 -6.73 -1.52
N ARG A 145 -7.86 -6.94 -0.38
CA ARG A 145 -7.49 -6.36 0.94
C ARG A 145 -6.36 -7.15 1.60
N VAL A 146 -5.27 -7.29 0.85
CA VAL A 146 -4.06 -8.02 1.22
C VAL A 146 -2.87 -7.16 0.83
N GLY A 147 -1.96 -6.92 1.77
CA GLY A 147 -0.79 -6.09 1.55
C GLY A 147 0.16 -6.17 2.74
N GLY A 148 0.98 -5.14 2.93
CA GLY A 148 1.93 -5.06 4.02
C GLY A 148 1.32 -5.24 5.42
N ASP A 149 0.09 -4.79 5.66
CA ASP A 149 -0.60 -4.92 6.95
C ASP A 149 -0.96 -6.38 7.24
N LYS A 150 -1.43 -7.12 6.23
CA LYS A 150 -1.72 -8.56 6.37
C LYS A 150 -0.46 -9.39 6.55
N MET A 151 0.66 -8.98 5.95
CA MET A 151 1.96 -9.58 6.23
C MET A 151 2.37 -9.39 7.69
N ASP A 152 2.17 -8.18 8.26
CA ASP A 152 2.46 -7.92 9.67
C ASP A 152 1.54 -8.75 10.59
N GLU A 153 0.23 -8.79 10.31
CA GLU A 153 -0.74 -9.61 11.06
C GLU A 153 -0.38 -11.11 11.03
N ALA A 154 0.10 -11.62 9.90
CA ALA A 154 0.53 -13.01 9.76
C ALA A 154 1.77 -13.31 10.61
N ILE A 155 2.76 -12.41 10.62
CA ILE A 155 3.96 -12.52 11.46
C ILE A 155 3.59 -12.48 12.95
N LEU A 156 2.73 -11.55 13.36
CA LEU A 156 2.21 -11.46 14.74
C LEU A 156 1.55 -12.78 15.17
N SER A 157 0.66 -13.30 14.31
CA SER A 157 -0.09 -14.52 14.58
C SER A 157 0.81 -15.74 14.66
N TYR A 158 1.80 -15.85 13.77
CA TYR A 158 2.78 -16.93 13.79
C TYR A 158 3.59 -16.93 15.10
N ILE A 159 4.14 -15.78 15.49
CA ILE A 159 4.95 -15.67 16.72
C ILE A 159 4.12 -15.98 17.96
N LYS A 160 2.89 -15.46 18.02
CA LYS A 160 1.97 -15.77 19.11
C LYS A 160 1.68 -17.27 19.21
N ARG A 161 1.41 -17.94 18.09
CA ARG A 161 1.01 -19.35 18.03
C ARG A 161 2.17 -20.31 18.33
N TYR A 162 3.34 -20.08 17.76
CA TYR A 162 4.47 -21.02 17.83
C TYR A 162 5.45 -20.71 18.96
N HIS A 163 5.48 -19.47 19.48
CA HIS A 163 6.41 -19.08 20.54
C HIS A 163 5.73 -18.60 21.83
N ASN A 164 4.39 -18.57 21.89
CA ASN A 164 3.63 -17.99 23.01
C ASN A 164 4.12 -16.59 23.40
N LEU A 165 4.54 -15.79 22.41
CA LEU A 165 5.09 -14.45 22.61
C LEU A 165 4.19 -13.43 21.94
N ALA A 166 3.77 -12.39 22.68
CA ALA A 166 3.09 -11.24 22.10
C ALA A 166 4.10 -10.13 21.78
N ILE A 167 4.05 -9.65 20.53
CA ILE A 167 4.82 -8.50 20.04
C ILE A 167 3.86 -7.46 19.44
N GLY A 168 4.30 -6.22 19.28
CA GLY A 168 3.50 -5.14 18.67
C GLY A 168 3.77 -4.95 17.17
N ASP A 169 2.88 -4.23 16.49
CA ASP A 169 2.97 -3.94 15.05
C ASP A 169 4.33 -3.39 14.61
N PRO A 170 4.98 -2.44 15.33
CA PRO A 170 6.31 -1.95 14.92
C PRO A 170 7.38 -3.04 14.90
N THR A 171 7.28 -4.02 15.80
CA THR A 171 8.19 -5.17 15.82
C THR A 171 7.91 -6.10 14.64
N ALA A 172 6.64 -6.37 14.32
CA ALA A 172 6.27 -7.17 13.14
C ALA A 172 6.75 -6.53 11.83
N GLU A 173 6.53 -5.22 11.65
CA GLU A 173 7.01 -4.48 10.47
C GLU A 173 8.54 -4.53 10.36
N ARG A 174 9.25 -4.46 11.49
CA ARG A 174 10.72 -4.58 11.53
C ARG A 174 11.18 -5.96 11.09
N ILE A 175 10.55 -7.02 11.60
CA ILE A 175 10.83 -8.41 11.19
C ILE A 175 10.59 -8.57 9.69
N LYS A 176 9.47 -8.05 9.18
CA LYS A 176 9.13 -8.06 7.76
C LYS A 176 10.22 -7.42 6.90
N LYS A 177 10.73 -6.26 7.30
CA LYS A 177 11.76 -5.53 6.54
C LYS A 177 13.14 -6.18 6.61
N GLU A 178 13.51 -6.73 7.76
CA GLU A 178 14.87 -7.26 7.98
C GLU A 178 15.06 -8.66 7.41
N ILE A 179 14.10 -9.58 7.66
CA ILE A 179 14.30 -11.01 7.35
C ILE A 179 13.20 -11.66 6.52
N ALA A 180 12.09 -10.99 6.16
CA ALA A 180 11.08 -11.65 5.33
C ALA A 180 11.59 -11.98 3.92
N THR A 181 11.18 -13.15 3.43
CA THR A 181 11.30 -13.58 2.04
C THR A 181 10.01 -14.28 1.63
N ALA A 182 9.65 -14.16 0.36
CA ALA A 182 8.56 -14.90 -0.24
C ALA A 182 8.93 -16.36 -0.54
N TYR A 183 10.23 -16.68 -0.59
CA TYR A 183 10.71 -18.03 -0.86
C TYR A 183 11.95 -18.35 -0.02
N PHE A 184 11.84 -19.39 0.80
CA PHE A 184 12.98 -19.93 1.54
C PHE A 184 13.51 -21.19 0.84
N SER A 185 14.79 -21.19 0.49
CA SER A 185 15.48 -22.38 -0.02
C SER A 185 16.20 -23.10 1.13
N PRO A 186 15.96 -24.40 1.36
CA PRO A 186 16.62 -25.16 2.44
C PRO A 186 18.15 -25.19 2.37
N ASN A 187 18.72 -24.92 1.18
CA ASN A 187 20.17 -24.91 0.96
C ASN A 187 20.84 -23.56 1.29
N THR A 188 20.07 -22.60 1.82
CA THR A 188 20.53 -21.24 2.12
C THR A 188 20.63 -21.06 3.63
N GLU A 189 21.68 -20.38 4.09
CA GLU A 189 21.82 -20.04 5.49
C GLU A 189 20.68 -19.08 5.91
N ALA A 190 19.82 -19.52 6.82
CA ALA A 190 18.68 -18.74 7.26
C ALA A 190 19.14 -17.54 8.08
N LYS A 191 18.78 -16.33 7.63
CA LYS A 191 18.94 -15.14 8.46
C LYS A 191 18.15 -15.29 9.75
N THR A 192 18.70 -14.81 10.85
CA THR A 192 18.03 -14.81 12.14
C THR A 192 18.08 -13.42 12.77
N MET A 193 17.15 -13.14 13.67
CA MET A 193 17.17 -11.91 14.45
C MET A 193 16.56 -12.11 15.85
N PRO A 194 17.09 -11.44 16.88
CA PRO A 194 16.46 -11.43 18.19
C PRO A 194 15.23 -10.52 18.18
N ILE A 195 14.16 -10.96 18.86
CA ILE A 195 12.95 -10.20 19.09
C ILE A 195 12.55 -10.27 20.56
N LYS A 196 12.00 -9.16 21.06
CA LYS A 196 11.52 -9.03 22.44
C LYS A 196 10.00 -8.86 22.43
N GLY A 197 9.34 -9.51 23.37
CA GLY A 197 7.90 -9.43 23.57
C GLY A 197 7.48 -9.86 24.97
N LEU A 198 6.17 -9.94 25.18
CA LEU A 198 5.56 -10.43 26.42
C LEU A 198 5.33 -11.94 26.30
N ASP A 199 5.95 -12.74 27.17
CA ASP A 199 5.63 -14.17 27.27
C ASP A 199 4.21 -14.34 27.79
N LEU A 200 3.34 -14.97 27.00
CA LEU A 200 1.92 -15.15 27.32
C LEU A 200 1.67 -16.28 28.33
N THR A 201 2.69 -17.11 28.60
CA THR A 201 2.63 -18.18 29.60
C THR A 201 2.91 -17.62 30.99
N ASN A 202 3.96 -16.80 31.11
CA ASN A 202 4.46 -16.32 32.40
C ASN A 202 4.19 -14.82 32.66
N GLY A 203 3.73 -14.07 31.67
CA GLY A 203 3.43 -12.64 31.80
C GLY A 203 4.66 -11.74 31.94
N ILE A 204 5.86 -12.22 31.57
CA ILE A 204 7.12 -11.47 31.72
C ILE A 204 7.79 -11.18 30.36
N PRO A 205 8.60 -10.13 30.24
CA PRO A 205 9.38 -9.87 29.04
C PRO A 205 10.31 -11.04 28.72
N LYS A 206 10.33 -11.46 27.45
CA LYS A 206 11.16 -12.55 26.93
C LYS A 206 11.77 -12.17 25.59
N GLU A 207 13.00 -12.64 25.39
CA GLU A 207 13.71 -12.55 24.11
C GLU A 207 13.78 -13.94 23.47
N ILE A 208 13.51 -14.00 22.17
CA ILE A 208 13.68 -15.21 21.36
C ILE A 208 14.40 -14.87 20.05
N ILE A 209 15.00 -15.86 19.43
CA ILE A 209 15.56 -15.75 18.07
C ILE A 209 14.52 -16.32 17.09
N ILE A 210 14.19 -15.54 16.07
CA ILE A 210 13.36 -15.99 14.94
C ILE A 210 14.20 -16.12 13.68
N SER A 211 13.79 -17.00 12.78
CA SER A 211 14.49 -17.27 11.51
C SER A 211 13.68 -16.84 10.29
N GLU A 212 14.39 -16.59 9.20
CA GLU A 212 13.85 -16.31 7.87
C GLU A 212 12.87 -17.39 7.40
N GLN A 213 13.17 -18.66 7.68
CA GLN A 213 12.29 -19.79 7.34
C GLN A 213 10.90 -19.64 7.99
N GLN A 214 10.87 -19.36 9.30
CA GLN A 214 9.62 -19.20 10.04
C GLN A 214 8.81 -18.01 9.52
N ILE A 215 9.48 -16.92 9.14
CA ILE A 215 8.82 -15.77 8.55
C ILE A 215 8.30 -16.09 7.16
N ALA A 216 9.06 -16.79 6.32
CA ALA A 216 8.58 -17.25 5.02
C ALA A 216 7.33 -18.13 5.16
N GLU A 217 7.33 -19.08 6.10
CA GLU A 217 6.16 -19.92 6.42
C GLU A 217 4.93 -19.09 6.80
N SER A 218 5.12 -18.04 7.61
CA SER A 218 4.02 -17.16 8.02
C SER A 218 3.38 -16.39 6.86
N LEU A 219 4.12 -16.15 5.76
CA LEU A 219 3.68 -15.32 4.65
C LEU A 219 3.04 -16.10 3.48
N ILE A 220 3.09 -17.44 3.50
CA ILE A 220 2.62 -18.30 2.40
C ILE A 220 1.20 -17.96 1.98
N GLU A 221 0.27 -17.87 2.94
CA GLU A 221 -1.14 -17.61 2.65
C GLU A 221 -1.35 -16.23 2.00
N ILE A 222 -0.65 -15.22 2.51
CA ILE A 222 -0.73 -13.83 2.02
C ILE A 222 -0.20 -13.72 0.60
N ILE A 223 0.93 -14.37 0.31
CA ILE A 223 1.52 -14.41 -1.03
C ILE A 223 0.63 -15.16 -2.01
N ASN A 224 0.04 -16.28 -1.60
CA ASN A 224 -0.92 -17.02 -2.43
C ASN A 224 -2.13 -16.16 -2.80
N GLN A 225 -2.67 -15.36 -1.88
CA GLN A 225 -3.76 -14.44 -2.20
C GLN A 225 -3.36 -13.38 -3.25
N ILE A 226 -2.11 -12.90 -3.22
CA ILE A 226 -1.57 -12.00 -4.25
C ILE A 226 -1.46 -12.73 -5.60
N ILE A 227 -0.95 -13.96 -5.61
CA ILE A 227 -0.85 -14.79 -6.82
C ILE A 227 -2.23 -15.01 -7.45
N GLU A 228 -3.23 -15.35 -6.64
CA GLU A 228 -4.59 -15.60 -7.14
C GLU A 228 -5.23 -14.33 -7.68
N ALA A 229 -4.98 -13.15 -7.09
CA ALA A 229 -5.41 -11.87 -7.65
C ALA A 229 -4.79 -11.62 -9.03
N ILE A 230 -3.50 -11.93 -9.21
CA ILE A 230 -2.78 -11.78 -10.49
C ILE A 230 -3.35 -12.72 -11.55
N LYS A 231 -3.52 -14.01 -11.24
CA LYS A 231 -4.09 -14.99 -12.18
C LYS A 231 -5.51 -14.63 -12.59
N ALA A 232 -6.34 -14.25 -11.62
CA ALA A 232 -7.71 -13.85 -11.91
C ALA A 232 -7.80 -12.60 -12.81
N THR A 233 -6.84 -11.68 -12.73
CA THR A 233 -6.76 -10.54 -13.68
C THR A 233 -6.30 -10.99 -15.07
N LEU A 234 -5.35 -11.92 -15.16
CA LEU A 234 -4.94 -12.48 -16.46
C LEU A 234 -6.10 -13.22 -17.15
N GLU A 235 -6.93 -13.94 -16.40
CA GLU A 235 -8.10 -14.68 -16.92
C GLU A 235 -9.15 -13.79 -17.58
N CYS A 236 -9.34 -12.55 -17.09
CA CYS A 236 -10.27 -11.60 -17.71
C CYS A 236 -9.62 -10.68 -18.75
N THR A 237 -8.30 -10.79 -18.96
CA THR A 237 -7.57 -9.94 -19.91
C THR A 237 -7.82 -10.40 -21.36
N PRO A 238 -8.13 -9.48 -22.30
CA PRO A 238 -8.27 -9.83 -23.71
C PRO A 238 -7.02 -10.49 -24.29
N PRO A 239 -7.15 -11.51 -25.17
CA PRO A 239 -6.01 -12.25 -25.72
C PRO A 239 -4.92 -11.38 -26.35
N GLU A 240 -5.31 -10.32 -27.07
CA GLU A 240 -4.36 -9.39 -27.70
C GLU A 240 -3.46 -8.70 -26.66
N LEU A 241 -4.00 -8.34 -25.49
CA LEU A 241 -3.22 -7.71 -24.42
C LEU A 241 -2.43 -8.76 -23.61
N CYS A 242 -2.91 -10.01 -23.53
CA CYS A 242 -2.14 -11.10 -22.95
C CYS A 242 -0.84 -11.36 -23.71
N ALA A 243 -0.84 -11.22 -25.04
CA ALA A 243 0.37 -11.32 -25.84
C ALA A 243 1.39 -10.22 -25.48
N ASP A 244 0.94 -8.97 -25.37
CA ASP A 244 1.80 -7.86 -24.93
C ASP A 244 2.39 -8.09 -23.53
N ILE A 245 1.59 -8.64 -22.61
CA ILE A 245 2.02 -8.97 -21.24
C ILE A 245 2.99 -10.16 -21.24
N ALA A 246 2.83 -11.14 -22.13
CA ALA A 246 3.79 -12.24 -22.27
C ALA A 246 5.19 -11.73 -22.65
N ASP A 247 5.25 -10.74 -23.53
CA ASP A 247 6.52 -10.15 -24.00
C ASP A 247 7.15 -9.21 -22.97
N ARG A 248 6.33 -8.37 -22.30
CA ARG A 248 6.82 -7.31 -21.41
C ARG A 248 6.86 -7.70 -19.93
N GLY A 249 6.05 -8.67 -19.55
CA GLY A 249 5.89 -9.13 -18.19
C GLY A 249 5.02 -8.23 -17.30
N ILE A 250 5.13 -8.50 -16.01
CA ILE A 250 4.41 -7.84 -14.92
C ILE A 250 5.37 -6.87 -14.22
N LEU A 251 4.94 -5.62 -14.05
CA LEU A 251 5.69 -4.65 -13.26
C LEU A 251 5.12 -4.55 -11.83
N LEU A 252 5.97 -4.73 -10.82
CA LEU A 252 5.62 -4.58 -9.42
C LEU A 252 5.89 -3.15 -8.93
N SER A 253 4.97 -2.64 -8.12
CA SER A 253 5.05 -1.33 -7.46
C SER A 253 4.58 -1.45 -6.00
N GLY A 254 4.75 -0.39 -5.21
CA GLY A 254 4.32 -0.32 -3.82
C GLY A 254 5.32 -0.95 -2.85
N GLY A 255 5.21 -0.59 -1.57
CA GLY A 255 6.18 -1.01 -0.55
C GLY A 255 6.22 -2.51 -0.29
N GLY A 256 5.11 -3.22 -0.48
CA GLY A 256 5.06 -4.68 -0.31
C GLY A 256 5.81 -5.44 -1.40
N SER A 257 6.03 -4.82 -2.57
CA SER A 257 6.84 -5.42 -3.65
C SER A 257 8.32 -5.61 -3.28
N LEU A 258 8.79 -4.93 -2.24
CA LEU A 258 10.16 -5.04 -1.72
C LEU A 258 10.39 -6.30 -0.87
N THR A 259 9.38 -7.15 -0.69
CA THR A 259 9.55 -8.45 -0.05
C THR A 259 10.53 -9.29 -0.86
N ARG A 260 11.62 -9.76 -0.22
CA ARG A 260 12.69 -10.51 -0.90
C ARG A 260 12.12 -11.74 -1.61
N ASP A 261 12.65 -12.05 -2.79
CA ASP A 261 12.26 -13.19 -3.64
C ASP A 261 10.79 -13.20 -4.12
N LEU A 262 10.00 -12.15 -3.87
CA LEU A 262 8.63 -12.06 -4.37
C LEU A 262 8.53 -12.14 -5.90
N PRO A 263 9.35 -11.43 -6.70
CA PRO A 263 9.34 -11.57 -8.16
C PRO A 263 9.59 -13.00 -8.63
N LEU A 264 10.44 -13.76 -7.92
CA LEU A 264 10.74 -15.16 -8.25
C LEU A 264 9.50 -16.04 -8.08
N VAL A 265 8.80 -15.90 -6.95
CA VAL A 265 7.58 -16.65 -6.67
C VAL A 265 6.49 -16.31 -7.67
N LEU A 266 6.28 -15.03 -7.94
CA LEU A 266 5.28 -14.57 -8.91
C LEU A 266 5.60 -15.07 -10.31
N LYS A 267 6.86 -14.95 -10.78
CA LYS A 267 7.31 -15.48 -12.07
C LYS A 267 7.06 -16.98 -12.20
N LYS A 268 7.33 -17.75 -11.15
CA LYS A 268 7.08 -19.20 -11.16
C LYS A 268 5.59 -19.52 -11.24
N ALA A 269 4.75 -18.75 -10.55
CA ALA A 269 3.32 -18.97 -10.51
C ALA A 269 2.58 -18.53 -11.79
N THR A 270 3.05 -17.46 -12.44
CA THR A 270 2.41 -16.90 -13.65
C THR A 270 3.08 -17.32 -14.95
N GLN A 271 4.32 -17.81 -14.89
CA GLN A 271 5.18 -18.09 -16.05
C GLN A 271 5.49 -16.84 -16.90
N LEU A 272 5.32 -15.65 -16.34
CA LEU A 272 5.59 -14.37 -16.97
C LEU A 272 6.86 -13.72 -16.39
N PRO A 273 7.60 -12.89 -17.15
CA PRO A 273 8.62 -12.04 -16.57
C PRO A 273 8.01 -11.15 -15.48
N VAL A 274 8.71 -10.97 -14.36
CA VAL A 274 8.28 -10.10 -13.25
C VAL A 274 9.42 -9.17 -12.89
N LEU A 275 9.15 -7.87 -12.95
CA LEU A 275 10.12 -6.80 -12.72
C LEU A 275 9.62 -5.93 -11.56
N ILE A 276 10.53 -5.37 -10.76
CA ILE A 276 10.18 -4.34 -9.78
C ILE A 276 10.47 -2.98 -10.40
N ALA A 277 9.55 -2.04 -10.27
CA ALA A 277 9.78 -0.66 -10.68
C ALA A 277 11.01 -0.07 -9.97
N GLU A 278 11.72 0.86 -10.61
CA GLU A 278 12.96 1.43 -10.06
C GLU A 278 12.75 2.12 -8.70
N LYS A 279 11.60 2.80 -8.54
CA LYS A 279 11.22 3.54 -7.32
C LYS A 279 9.85 3.08 -6.82
N PRO A 280 9.70 1.82 -6.37
CA PRO A 280 8.39 1.20 -6.18
C PRO A 280 7.57 1.87 -5.08
N LEU A 281 8.22 2.43 -4.05
CA LEU A 281 7.57 3.23 -3.00
C LEU A 281 6.99 4.56 -3.50
N PHE A 282 7.49 5.08 -4.61
CA PHE A 282 7.19 6.42 -5.09
C PHE A 282 6.41 6.44 -6.41
N CYS A 283 6.16 5.29 -7.04
CA CYS A 283 5.49 5.23 -8.33
C CYS A 283 4.17 6.02 -8.36
N VAL A 284 3.30 5.86 -7.35
CA VAL A 284 2.02 6.58 -7.30
C VAL A 284 2.21 8.11 -7.28
N VAL A 285 3.04 8.62 -6.35
CA VAL A 285 3.26 10.07 -6.21
C VAL A 285 4.03 10.66 -7.40
N LEU A 286 4.98 9.93 -7.96
CA LEU A 286 5.68 10.32 -9.19
C LEU A 286 4.74 10.36 -10.39
N GLY A 287 3.77 9.44 -10.45
CA GLY A 287 2.70 9.47 -11.44
C GLY A 287 1.87 10.74 -11.36
N CYS A 288 1.38 11.07 -10.16
CA CYS A 288 0.66 12.33 -9.92
C CYS A 288 1.49 13.56 -10.28
N GLY A 289 2.78 13.58 -9.95
CA GLY A 289 3.69 14.66 -10.33
C GLY A 289 3.76 14.84 -11.86
N LYS A 290 3.98 13.76 -12.61
CA LYS A 290 3.98 13.78 -14.08
C LYS A 290 2.66 14.26 -14.68
N ILE A 291 1.54 13.90 -14.06
CA ILE A 291 0.20 14.35 -14.50
C ILE A 291 0.02 15.84 -14.24
N LEU A 292 0.50 16.36 -13.10
CA LEU A 292 0.45 17.81 -12.82
C LEU A 292 1.33 18.60 -13.80
N GLU A 293 2.49 18.07 -14.17
CA GLU A 293 3.40 18.69 -15.14
C GLU A 293 2.84 18.66 -16.58
N ASP A 294 2.19 17.58 -16.99
CA ASP A 294 1.62 17.39 -18.33
C ASP A 294 0.10 17.17 -18.29
N PHE A 295 -0.59 18.10 -17.63
CA PHE A 295 -2.02 17.98 -17.31
C PHE A 295 -2.89 17.81 -18.56
N GLY A 296 -2.59 18.53 -19.65
CA GLY A 296 -3.34 18.44 -20.90
C GLY A 296 -3.35 17.03 -21.49
N LYS A 297 -2.19 16.36 -21.48
CA LYS A 297 -2.04 14.99 -21.98
C LYS A 297 -2.79 13.97 -21.13
N PHE A 298 -2.72 14.10 -19.81
CA PHE A 298 -3.25 13.11 -18.88
C PHE A 298 -4.64 13.43 -18.32
N LYS A 299 -5.26 14.54 -18.70
CA LYS A 299 -6.59 14.94 -18.19
C LYS A 299 -7.64 13.84 -18.33
N HIS A 300 -7.56 13.01 -19.38
CA HIS A 300 -8.50 11.93 -19.64
C HIS A 300 -8.45 10.77 -18.62
N VAL A 301 -7.35 10.63 -17.86
CA VAL A 301 -7.24 9.62 -16.79
C VAL A 301 -7.73 10.14 -15.43
N LEU A 302 -8.11 11.42 -15.36
CA LEU A 302 -8.61 12.07 -14.16
C LEU A 302 -10.13 12.14 -14.16
N PHE A 303 -10.73 12.00 -12.99
CA PHE A 303 -12.18 12.11 -12.83
C PHE A 303 -12.55 12.87 -11.55
N LYS A 304 -13.81 13.29 -11.45
CA LYS A 304 -14.41 13.83 -10.22
C LYS A 304 -15.54 12.91 -9.81
N GLN A 305 -15.69 12.70 -8.50
CA GLN A 305 -16.82 11.98 -7.95
C GLN A 305 -17.96 12.95 -7.68
N HIS A 306 -19.00 12.85 -8.50
CA HIS A 306 -20.28 13.53 -8.31
C HIS A 306 -21.19 12.74 -7.37
#